data_AF-L7JYU6-F1
#
_entry.id   AF-L7JYU6-F1
#
_cell.length_a   1.000
_cell.length_b   1.000
_cell.length_c   1.000
_cell.angle_alpha   90.00
_cell.angle_beta   90.00
_cell.angle_gamma   90.00
#
_symmetry.space_group_name_H-M   'P 1'
#
loop_
_entity.id
_entity.type
_entity.pdbx_description
1 polymer ?
#
loop_
_entity_poly.entity_id
_entity_poly.type
_entity_poly.pdbx_seq_one_letter_code
_entity_poly.pdbx_strand_id
1 'polypeptide(L)'
;MKYDMQIIGILVLTIVVIRCELRNLLLDSLQSDVVSNFNIMSKCESMDLKNFSGIMNMQPVLRFGMALLNHATLKYSVNTRTLVLDGGLHLNTFFLPHWVEHLKLNGLTMNNSEVFHLHRNLKNIEICNCLGTLHFADMFNIGELYVEHKSAIDMKDLGGSHTSMHFKNLSLNRSLNIPVGVVSIMLWNVTMSDKTVIRISSECESMIVGLSQCVINWQNTTGMDILECAVKELYKFVRCDGSDFFMLDLGDSYLTKRFTIPDNAAVICLTHVNGSKEFPVLVNESCKTLIIDNCTGVVVCHSLKSLELLSMLRFGLNNLEVQFNRRSNATLEICYQFTHNRSLQLAICTKNLRAIVFKCESLNITMAEMMNNDKCHFYILIPTTSHHLARNIESIYSVNITKIDPITILKEHLRMNKTHRREFRMQRIVKIDFKNITLN
;
A
#
# COMPACT_ATOMS: atom_id res chain seq x y z
N MET A 1 11.79 37.41 -36.75
CA MET A 1 10.52 36.81 -37.24
C MET A 1 10.57 35.34 -36.87
N LYS A 2 9.51 34.78 -36.27
CA LYS A 2 9.44 33.36 -35.90
C LYS A 2 8.57 32.62 -36.91
N TYR A 3 8.95 31.40 -37.26
CA TYR A 3 8.26 30.59 -38.27
C TYR A 3 7.59 29.38 -37.64
N ASP A 4 6.49 28.93 -38.25
CA ASP A 4 5.92 27.61 -38.02
C ASP A 4 6.39 26.70 -39.16
N MET A 5 7.01 25.57 -38.82
CA MET A 5 7.60 24.65 -39.78
C MET A 5 7.08 23.24 -39.58
N GLN A 6 6.79 22.55 -40.68
CA GLN A 6 6.33 21.17 -40.69
C GLN A 6 7.09 20.38 -41.75
N ILE A 7 7.59 19.19 -41.38
CA ILE A 7 8.29 18.27 -42.27
C ILE A 7 7.74 16.86 -42.02
N ILE A 8 7.19 16.23 -43.06
CA ILE A 8 6.44 14.97 -42.93
C ILE A 8 6.90 13.98 -44.00
N GLY A 9 7.09 12.72 -43.60
CA GLY A 9 7.22 11.59 -44.54
C GLY A 9 8.46 11.66 -45.42
N ILE A 10 9.56 12.18 -44.89
CA ILE A 10 10.84 12.34 -45.62
C ILE A 10 11.88 11.35 -45.10
N LEU A 11 12.58 10.72 -46.04
CA LEU A 11 13.85 10.03 -45.79
C LEU A 11 15.01 11.03 -45.93
N VAL A 12 15.71 11.29 -44.84
CA VAL A 12 16.80 12.24 -44.74
C VAL A 12 18.11 11.54 -45.09
N LEU A 13 18.63 11.77 -46.29
CA LEU A 13 19.87 11.15 -46.80
C LEU A 13 21.13 12.00 -46.54
N THR A 14 20.96 13.26 -46.16
CA THR A 14 22.07 14.21 -45.93
C THR A 14 21.80 15.01 -44.65
N ILE A 15 22.80 15.76 -44.18
CA ILE A 15 22.65 16.60 -42.99
C ILE A 15 21.64 17.72 -43.27
N VAL A 16 20.58 17.79 -42.46
CA VAL A 16 19.61 18.89 -42.49
C VAL A 16 19.92 19.86 -41.36
N VAL A 17 19.98 21.15 -41.67
CA VAL A 17 20.28 22.21 -40.68
C VAL A 17 19.20 23.29 -40.72
N ILE A 18 18.47 23.45 -39.61
CA ILE A 18 17.51 24.53 -39.42
C ILE A 18 18.16 25.64 -38.60
N ARG A 19 18.30 26.84 -39.19
CA ARG A 19 18.93 28.02 -38.56
C ARG A 19 17.97 29.17 -38.25
N CYS A 20 16.73 29.11 -38.70
CA CYS A 20 15.73 30.15 -38.42
C CYS A 20 15.10 29.99 -37.03
N GLU A 21 14.64 31.09 -36.43
CA GLU A 21 13.87 31.02 -35.18
C GLU A 21 12.47 30.43 -35.45
N LEU A 22 12.09 29.45 -34.64
CA LEU A 22 10.82 28.74 -34.79
C LEU A 22 9.89 29.06 -33.62
N ARG A 23 8.61 29.23 -33.94
CA ARG A 23 7.52 29.15 -32.97
C ARG A 23 7.19 27.68 -32.77
N ASN A 24 6.74 26.98 -33.83
CA ASN A 24 6.43 25.56 -33.78
C ASN A 24 7.23 24.76 -34.81
N LEU A 25 7.69 23.57 -34.43
CA LEU A 25 8.30 22.59 -35.33
C LEU A 25 7.59 21.25 -35.23
N LEU A 26 6.97 20.80 -36.33
CA LEU A 26 6.37 19.46 -36.43
C LEU A 26 7.21 18.58 -37.35
N LEU A 27 7.73 17.49 -36.80
CA LEU A 27 8.49 16.46 -37.52
C LEU A 27 7.74 15.13 -37.44
N ASP A 28 7.18 14.64 -38.54
CA ASP A 28 6.34 13.44 -38.51
C ASP A 28 6.83 12.38 -39.49
N SER A 29 7.03 11.16 -38.99
CA SER A 29 7.36 9.99 -39.78
C SER A 29 8.62 10.19 -40.62
N LEU A 30 9.66 10.72 -39.97
CA LEU A 30 10.97 10.96 -40.57
C LEU A 30 11.92 9.81 -40.26
N GLN A 31 12.69 9.41 -41.26
CA GLN A 31 13.78 8.45 -41.11
C GLN A 31 15.07 9.10 -41.59
N SER A 32 16.12 8.96 -40.81
CA SER A 32 17.47 9.40 -41.15
C SER A 32 18.29 8.16 -41.45
N ASP A 33 19.06 8.20 -42.54
CA ASP A 33 20.14 7.25 -42.75
C ASP A 33 21.20 7.36 -41.62
N VAL A 34 22.04 6.33 -41.46
CA VAL A 34 22.99 6.18 -40.35
C VAL A 34 24.00 7.33 -40.28
N VAL A 35 24.28 7.96 -41.42
CA VAL A 35 25.25 9.07 -41.57
C VAL A 35 24.61 10.46 -41.57
N SER A 36 23.29 10.56 -41.64
CA SER A 36 22.61 11.85 -41.69
C SER A 36 22.16 12.30 -40.31
N ASN A 37 22.27 13.62 -40.07
CA ASN A 37 21.93 14.25 -38.80
C ASN A 37 20.89 15.34 -39.05
N PHE A 38 19.93 15.44 -38.13
CA PHE A 38 18.97 16.52 -38.10
C PHE A 38 19.39 17.57 -37.06
N ASN A 39 19.85 18.73 -37.52
CA ASN A 39 20.43 19.77 -36.67
C ASN A 39 19.49 20.98 -36.56
N ILE A 40 18.98 21.24 -35.36
CA ILE A 40 18.22 22.45 -35.03
C ILE A 40 19.16 23.37 -34.26
N MET A 41 19.55 24.48 -34.88
CA MET A 41 20.63 25.37 -34.38
C MET A 41 20.11 26.72 -33.86
N SER A 42 18.79 26.88 -33.76
CA SER A 42 18.14 28.14 -33.36
C SER A 42 17.04 27.89 -32.33
N LYS A 43 16.52 28.98 -31.75
CA LYS A 43 15.43 28.91 -30.77
C LYS A 43 14.17 28.33 -31.39
N CYS A 44 13.51 27.46 -30.65
CA CYS A 44 12.23 26.85 -31.02
C CYS A 44 11.35 26.82 -29.76
N GLU A 45 10.15 27.39 -29.83
CA GLU A 45 9.27 27.53 -28.65
C GLU A 45 8.51 26.24 -28.35
N SER A 46 8.15 25.48 -29.37
CA SER A 46 7.55 24.17 -29.24
C SER A 46 7.96 23.23 -30.38
N MET A 47 7.99 21.94 -30.06
CA MET A 47 8.26 20.88 -31.03
C MET A 47 7.37 19.68 -30.76
N ASP A 48 6.90 19.07 -31.84
CA ASP A 48 6.20 17.79 -31.83
C ASP A 48 6.89 16.90 -32.88
N LEU A 49 7.53 15.84 -32.41
CA LEU A 49 8.24 14.87 -33.21
C LEU A 49 7.55 13.52 -33.01
N LYS A 50 7.16 12.89 -34.11
CA LYS A 50 6.42 11.63 -34.12
C LYS A 50 7.12 10.62 -35.00
N ASN A 51 7.34 9.41 -34.45
CA ASN A 51 7.89 8.28 -35.18
C ASN A 51 9.21 8.64 -35.93
N PHE A 52 10.11 9.36 -35.26
CA PHE A 52 11.40 9.73 -35.83
C PHE A 52 12.44 8.64 -35.54
N SER A 53 13.22 8.29 -36.57
CA SER A 53 14.38 7.41 -36.42
C SER A 53 15.60 8.10 -37.02
N GLY A 54 16.70 8.21 -36.27
CA GLY A 54 17.89 8.92 -36.72
C GLY A 54 18.65 9.64 -35.61
N ILE A 55 19.64 10.43 -36.00
CA ILE A 55 20.43 11.25 -35.07
C ILE A 55 19.92 12.69 -35.11
N MET A 56 19.68 13.27 -33.94
CA MET A 56 19.26 14.65 -33.77
C MET A 56 20.24 15.43 -32.90
N ASN A 57 20.58 16.64 -33.35
CA ASN A 57 21.26 17.65 -32.54
C ASN A 57 20.33 18.84 -32.38
N MET A 58 20.14 19.30 -31.14
CA MET A 58 19.26 20.42 -30.86
C MET A 58 19.90 21.40 -29.90
N GLN A 59 20.14 22.61 -30.38
CA GLN A 59 20.68 23.74 -29.61
C GLN A 59 19.90 25.01 -29.95
N PRO A 60 19.72 25.95 -29.01
CA PRO A 60 20.23 25.95 -27.63
C PRO A 60 19.22 25.45 -26.58
N VAL A 61 17.98 25.11 -26.98
CA VAL A 61 16.84 24.96 -26.06
C VAL A 61 16.92 23.70 -25.20
N LEU A 62 16.87 22.52 -25.82
CA LEU A 62 16.99 21.23 -25.11
C LEU A 62 18.43 20.77 -24.95
N ARG A 63 19.36 21.28 -25.79
CA ARG A 63 20.79 20.94 -25.78
C ARG A 63 21.11 19.46 -26.02
N PHE A 64 20.32 18.76 -26.83
CA PHE A 64 20.66 17.40 -27.25
C PHE A 64 21.94 17.39 -28.08
N GLY A 65 22.99 16.72 -27.61
CA GLY A 65 24.19 16.44 -28.37
C GLY A 65 24.12 15.04 -29.00
N MET A 66 23.82 14.97 -30.30
CA MET A 66 23.75 13.71 -31.07
C MET A 66 22.85 12.64 -30.41
N ALA A 67 21.63 13.02 -30.05
CA ALA A 67 20.63 12.08 -29.55
C ALA A 67 20.27 11.08 -30.66
N LEU A 68 20.36 9.78 -30.36
CA LEU A 68 19.93 8.72 -31.27
C LEU A 68 18.51 8.32 -30.93
N LEU A 69 17.60 8.47 -31.89
CA LEU A 69 16.18 8.21 -31.75
C LEU A 69 15.81 7.01 -32.64
N ASN A 70 14.96 6.13 -32.15
CA ASN A 70 14.48 4.95 -32.84
C ASN A 70 12.97 4.81 -32.61
N HIS A 71 12.18 5.12 -33.64
CA HIS A 71 10.73 5.27 -33.56
C HIS A 71 10.27 6.12 -32.38
N ALA A 72 11.05 7.15 -32.04
CA ALA A 72 10.80 7.97 -30.87
C ALA A 72 9.72 9.02 -31.14
N THR A 73 9.07 9.43 -30.06
CA THR A 73 8.19 10.60 -30.01
C THR A 73 8.79 11.59 -29.01
N LEU A 74 8.85 12.85 -29.41
CA LEU A 74 9.39 13.92 -28.59
C LEU A 74 8.45 15.11 -28.69
N LYS A 75 8.00 15.59 -27.54
CA LYS A 75 7.17 16.78 -27.46
C LYS A 75 7.71 17.72 -26.41
N TYR A 76 7.93 18.97 -26.76
CA TYR A 76 8.20 19.99 -25.75
C TYR A 76 7.52 21.31 -26.08
N SER A 77 7.29 22.09 -25.03
CA SER A 77 6.73 23.44 -25.15
C SER A 77 7.24 24.30 -24.00
N VAL A 78 7.88 25.41 -24.35
CA VAL A 78 8.35 26.42 -23.39
C VAL A 78 7.17 27.06 -22.66
N ASN A 79 6.05 27.26 -23.35
CA ASN A 79 4.85 27.88 -22.79
C ASN A 79 4.21 27.01 -21.70
N THR A 80 4.12 25.69 -21.93
CA THR A 80 3.56 24.76 -20.96
C THR A 80 4.63 24.15 -20.04
N ARG A 81 5.90 24.53 -20.19
CA ARG A 81 7.03 24.02 -19.40
C ARG A 81 7.11 22.50 -19.40
N THR A 82 6.81 21.88 -20.53
CA THR A 82 6.67 20.42 -20.64
C THR A 82 7.75 19.82 -21.54
N LEU A 83 8.27 18.66 -21.16
CA LEU A 83 9.08 17.78 -22.00
C LEU A 83 8.55 16.34 -21.88
N VAL A 84 8.24 15.73 -23.02
CA VAL A 84 7.84 14.34 -23.16
C VAL A 84 8.80 13.65 -24.12
N LEU A 85 9.41 12.57 -23.67
CA LEU A 85 10.28 11.69 -24.45
C LEU A 85 9.71 10.28 -24.36
N ASP A 86 9.37 9.69 -25.50
CA ASP A 86 8.78 8.36 -25.60
C ASP A 86 9.43 7.55 -26.74
N GLY A 87 9.50 6.24 -26.60
CA GLY A 87 10.14 5.33 -27.54
C GLY A 87 11.64 5.14 -27.32
N GLY A 88 12.34 4.56 -28.30
CA GLY A 88 13.75 4.24 -28.19
C GLY A 88 14.61 5.49 -28.30
N LEU A 89 15.08 6.01 -27.18
CA LEU A 89 15.93 7.20 -27.14
C LEU A 89 17.24 6.86 -26.44
N HIS A 90 18.35 7.11 -27.13
CA HIS A 90 19.70 7.02 -26.58
C HIS A 90 20.29 8.41 -26.44
N LEU A 91 20.57 8.79 -25.19
CA LEU A 91 21.21 10.06 -24.85
C LEU A 91 22.56 9.82 -24.17
N ASN A 92 23.48 10.73 -24.43
CA ASN A 92 24.62 10.96 -23.54
C ASN A 92 24.15 11.75 -22.31
N THR A 93 25.10 12.18 -21.48
CA THR A 93 24.83 12.99 -20.28
C THR A 93 23.98 14.19 -20.66
N PHE A 94 22.83 14.29 -19.98
CA PHE A 94 21.81 15.26 -20.31
C PHE A 94 21.45 16.07 -19.07
N PHE A 95 21.47 17.39 -19.20
CA PHE A 95 21.04 18.29 -18.15
C PHE A 95 19.67 18.85 -18.51
N LEU A 96 18.66 18.48 -17.73
CA LEU A 96 17.31 18.98 -17.96
C LEU A 96 17.29 20.51 -17.85
N PRO A 97 16.74 21.22 -18.84
CA PRO A 97 16.64 22.67 -18.76
C PRO A 97 15.71 23.13 -17.64
N HIS A 98 16.15 24.10 -16.82
CA HIS A 98 15.46 24.61 -15.63
C HIS A 98 14.04 25.16 -15.86
N TRP A 99 13.66 25.44 -17.12
CA TRP A 99 12.33 25.91 -17.46
C TRP A 99 11.31 24.77 -17.56
N VAL A 100 11.74 23.51 -17.63
CA VAL A 100 10.86 22.34 -17.67
C VAL A 100 10.32 22.08 -16.27
N GLU A 101 9.01 22.13 -16.08
CA GLU A 101 8.35 21.79 -14.81
C GLU A 101 7.64 20.44 -14.88
N HIS A 102 7.32 19.97 -16.08
CA HIS A 102 6.60 18.72 -16.31
C HIS A 102 7.42 17.81 -17.21
N LEU A 103 7.89 16.70 -16.67
CA LEU A 103 8.74 15.74 -17.35
C LEU A 103 8.03 14.40 -17.49
N LYS A 104 8.03 13.85 -18.71
CA LYS A 104 7.67 12.47 -18.99
C LYS A 104 8.76 11.77 -19.79
N LEU A 105 9.28 10.67 -19.27
CA LEU A 105 10.27 9.81 -19.90
C LEU A 105 9.69 8.39 -20.00
N ASN A 106 9.65 7.83 -21.20
CA ASN A 106 9.26 6.44 -21.43
C ASN A 106 10.21 5.79 -22.45
N GLY A 107 10.87 4.70 -22.06
CA GLY A 107 11.78 3.98 -22.96
C GLY A 107 13.15 4.63 -23.22
N LEU A 108 13.52 5.67 -22.45
CA LEU A 108 14.87 6.25 -22.49
C LEU A 108 15.92 5.22 -22.07
N THR A 109 16.99 5.08 -22.85
CA THR A 109 18.15 4.25 -22.54
C THR A 109 19.42 5.10 -22.51
N MET A 110 20.05 5.21 -21.34
CA MET A 110 21.33 5.89 -21.19
C MET A 110 22.49 4.88 -21.35
N ASN A 111 23.64 5.37 -21.82
CA ASN A 111 24.86 4.57 -21.79
C ASN A 111 25.40 4.43 -20.35
N ASN A 112 26.20 3.40 -20.08
CA ASN A 112 26.65 3.05 -18.73
C ASN A 112 27.45 4.14 -17.98
N SER A 113 28.02 5.13 -18.69
CA SER A 113 28.76 6.26 -18.11
C SER A 113 27.93 7.55 -18.02
N GLU A 114 26.72 7.56 -18.55
CA GLU A 114 25.97 8.78 -18.82
C GLU A 114 24.84 8.95 -17.81
N VAL A 115 24.60 10.21 -17.42
CA VAL A 115 23.63 10.56 -16.39
C VAL A 115 22.60 11.54 -16.90
N PHE A 116 21.33 11.31 -16.59
CA PHE A 116 20.26 12.28 -16.83
C PHE A 116 20.04 13.12 -15.57
N HIS A 117 20.50 14.37 -15.59
CA HIS A 117 20.40 15.28 -14.46
C HIS A 117 19.06 16.01 -14.46
N LEU A 118 18.25 15.70 -13.45
CA LEU A 118 17.04 16.42 -13.08
C LEU A 118 17.40 17.65 -12.22
N HIS A 119 16.47 18.61 -12.13
CA HIS A 119 16.60 19.79 -11.28
C HIS A 119 15.42 19.91 -10.32
N ARG A 120 15.55 20.74 -9.29
CA ARG A 120 14.58 20.84 -8.17
C ARG A 120 13.26 21.55 -8.53
N ASN A 121 13.20 22.30 -9.63
CA ASN A 121 11.99 23.05 -10.02
C ASN A 121 10.90 22.18 -10.68
N LEU A 122 11.07 20.85 -10.73
CA LEU A 122 10.08 19.96 -11.32
C LEU A 122 8.83 19.91 -10.44
N LYS A 123 7.66 19.97 -11.09
CA LYS A 123 6.34 19.81 -10.50
C LYS A 123 5.78 18.41 -10.74
N ASN A 124 5.94 17.90 -11.96
CA ASN A 124 5.48 16.57 -12.34
C ASN A 124 6.62 15.77 -12.98
N ILE A 125 6.80 14.53 -12.55
CA ILE A 125 7.81 13.61 -13.04
C ILE A 125 7.14 12.26 -13.31
N GLU A 126 7.14 11.82 -14.56
CA GLU A 126 6.74 10.46 -14.94
C GLU A 126 7.92 9.80 -15.65
N ILE A 127 8.47 8.73 -15.08
CA ILE A 127 9.60 7.99 -15.65
C ILE A 127 9.23 6.51 -15.65
N CYS A 128 9.10 5.93 -16.83
CA CYS A 128 8.63 4.57 -17.02
C CYS A 128 9.57 3.83 -17.99
N ASN A 129 9.84 2.54 -17.72
CA ASN A 129 10.55 1.66 -18.64
C ASN A 129 11.92 2.17 -19.14
N CYS A 130 12.56 3.06 -18.38
CA CYS A 130 13.86 3.61 -18.72
C CYS A 130 15.00 2.70 -18.23
N LEU A 131 16.17 2.82 -18.83
CA LEU A 131 17.39 2.12 -18.44
C LEU A 131 18.53 3.13 -18.25
N GLY A 132 19.20 3.12 -17.10
CA GLY A 132 20.38 3.94 -16.84
C GLY A 132 20.30 4.76 -15.55
N THR A 133 21.19 5.74 -15.41
CA THR A 133 21.34 6.53 -14.17
C THR A 133 20.65 7.90 -14.28
N LEU A 134 19.81 8.20 -13.29
CA LEU A 134 19.13 9.47 -13.13
C LEU A 134 19.66 10.19 -11.89
N HIS A 135 20.03 11.46 -12.03
CA HIS A 135 20.45 12.29 -10.89
C HIS A 135 19.31 13.23 -10.49
N PHE A 136 18.73 13.00 -9.31
CA PHE A 136 17.55 13.71 -8.79
C PHE A 136 17.91 15.02 -8.07
N ALA A 137 19.15 15.53 -8.15
CA ALA A 137 19.59 16.75 -7.48
C ALA A 137 19.25 16.80 -5.97
N ASP A 138 19.34 15.64 -5.32
CA ASP A 138 18.98 15.38 -3.92
C ASP A 138 17.50 15.66 -3.57
N MET A 139 16.59 15.68 -4.56
CA MET A 139 15.15 15.66 -4.30
C MET A 139 14.81 14.42 -3.47
N PHE A 140 14.17 14.63 -2.32
CA PHE A 140 13.85 13.55 -1.36
C PHE A 140 15.06 12.78 -0.83
N ASN A 141 16.26 13.37 -0.89
CA ASN A 141 17.53 12.71 -0.61
C ASN A 141 17.85 11.55 -1.61
N ILE A 142 17.22 11.57 -2.78
CA ILE A 142 17.58 10.73 -3.92
C ILE A 142 18.70 11.47 -4.66
N GLY A 143 19.92 10.93 -4.59
CA GLY A 143 21.07 11.44 -5.34
C GLY A 143 21.03 10.87 -6.75
N GLU A 144 21.88 9.88 -7.00
CA GLU A 144 21.85 9.06 -8.22
C GLU A 144 21.00 7.81 -7.99
N LEU A 145 20.11 7.53 -8.94
CA LEU A 145 19.24 6.37 -8.96
C LEU A 145 19.42 5.65 -10.29
N TYR A 146 19.87 4.40 -10.23
CA TYR A 146 19.86 3.51 -11.38
C TYR A 146 18.44 2.96 -11.56
N VAL A 147 17.91 3.07 -12.78
CA VAL A 147 16.61 2.52 -13.17
C VAL A 147 16.79 1.44 -14.22
N GLU A 148 16.01 0.38 -14.10
CA GLU A 148 15.96 -0.74 -15.04
C GLU A 148 14.64 -0.73 -15.82
N HIS A 149 14.59 -1.46 -16.93
CA HIS A 149 13.33 -1.75 -17.60
C HIS A 149 12.31 -2.32 -16.59
N LYS A 150 11.04 -1.91 -16.71
CA LYS A 150 9.93 -2.13 -15.75
C LYS A 150 9.93 -1.26 -14.50
N SER A 151 10.97 -0.46 -14.26
CA SER A 151 10.93 0.59 -13.22
C SER A 151 9.88 1.64 -13.57
N ALA A 152 9.22 2.17 -12.54
CA ALA A 152 8.37 3.34 -12.68
C ALA A 152 8.53 4.31 -11.51
N ILE A 153 8.56 5.59 -11.82
CA ILE A 153 8.57 6.71 -10.88
C ILE A 153 7.51 7.69 -11.37
N ASP A 154 6.47 7.92 -10.57
CA ASP A 154 5.43 8.92 -10.83
C ASP A 154 5.35 9.86 -9.63
N MET A 155 5.63 11.14 -9.83
CA MET A 155 5.53 12.18 -8.81
C MET A 155 4.69 13.32 -9.36
N LYS A 156 3.66 13.73 -8.62
CA LYS A 156 2.74 14.79 -9.04
C LYS A 156 2.66 15.90 -8.01
N ASP A 157 2.48 17.11 -8.52
CA ASP A 157 2.29 18.33 -7.74
C ASP A 157 3.41 18.61 -6.73
N LEU A 158 4.65 18.30 -7.10
CA LEU A 158 5.85 18.56 -6.31
C LEU A 158 5.94 20.05 -5.94
N GLY A 159 6.09 20.31 -4.63
CA GLY A 159 6.10 21.66 -4.07
C GLY A 159 4.71 22.25 -3.81
N GLY A 160 3.65 21.53 -4.16
CA GLY A 160 2.27 21.82 -3.78
C GLY A 160 1.85 21.10 -2.49
N SER A 161 0.62 21.37 -2.04
CA SER A 161 0.06 20.80 -0.81
C SER A 161 -0.51 19.39 -0.94
N HIS A 162 -0.61 18.86 -2.16
CA HIS A 162 -1.19 17.54 -2.47
C HIS A 162 -0.20 16.66 -3.24
N THR A 163 1.07 16.70 -2.83
CA THR A 163 2.11 15.92 -3.52
C THR A 163 1.80 14.43 -3.39
N SER A 164 1.90 13.68 -4.49
CA SER A 164 1.78 12.22 -4.50
C SER A 164 2.99 11.58 -5.16
N MET A 165 3.42 10.42 -4.65
CA MET A 165 4.59 9.71 -5.13
C MET A 165 4.31 8.23 -5.30
N HIS A 166 4.75 7.66 -6.41
CA HIS A 166 4.66 6.24 -6.68
C HIS A 166 6.00 5.74 -7.23
N PHE A 167 6.56 4.76 -6.53
CA PHE A 167 7.81 4.11 -6.85
C PHE A 167 7.57 2.62 -7.08
N LYS A 168 8.05 2.09 -8.21
CA LYS A 168 7.84 0.69 -8.58
C LYS A 168 9.09 0.05 -9.16
N ASN A 169 9.41 -1.15 -8.69
CA ASN A 169 10.56 -1.96 -9.15
C ASN A 169 11.89 -1.20 -9.03
N LEU A 170 12.18 -0.62 -7.86
CA LEU A 170 13.37 0.21 -7.65
C LEU A 170 14.24 -0.33 -6.51
N SER A 171 15.54 -0.09 -6.60
CA SER A 171 16.49 -0.31 -5.52
C SER A 171 17.04 1.04 -5.04
N LEU A 172 16.86 1.35 -3.75
CA LEU A 172 17.30 2.61 -3.15
C LEU A 172 18.47 2.34 -2.20
N ASN A 173 19.60 3.00 -2.46
CA ASN A 173 20.84 2.89 -1.67
C ASN A 173 21.00 4.00 -0.61
N ARG A 174 20.03 4.91 -0.52
CA ARG A 174 19.98 6.02 0.44
C ARG A 174 18.63 6.05 1.12
N SER A 175 18.60 6.68 2.30
CA SER A 175 17.34 6.92 3.00
C SER A 175 16.48 7.89 2.20
N LEU A 176 15.17 7.59 2.11
CA LEU A 176 14.20 8.44 1.42
C LEU A 176 13.60 9.41 2.45
N ASN A 177 13.73 10.71 2.22
CA ASN A 177 13.17 11.72 3.10
C ASN A 177 11.92 12.33 2.45
N ILE A 178 10.75 11.97 2.97
CA ILE A 178 9.47 12.50 2.53
C ILE A 178 9.19 13.79 3.29
N PRO A 179 9.13 14.96 2.63
CA PRO A 179 8.90 16.22 3.29
C PRO A 179 7.42 16.42 3.67
N VAL A 180 7.19 17.55 4.32
CA VAL A 180 5.88 18.19 4.50
C VAL A 180 5.21 18.41 3.12
N GLY A 181 3.89 18.27 3.04
CA GLY A 181 3.09 18.44 1.81
C GLY A 181 2.91 17.19 0.93
N VAL A 182 3.50 16.05 1.30
CA VAL A 182 3.28 14.77 0.62
C VAL A 182 2.11 14.04 1.26
N VAL A 183 1.02 13.93 0.51
CA VAL A 183 -0.26 13.38 0.97
C VAL A 183 -0.36 11.88 0.72
N SER A 184 0.25 11.37 -0.35
CA SER A 184 0.15 9.96 -0.72
C SER A 184 1.46 9.37 -1.23
N ILE A 185 1.81 8.17 -0.75
CA ILE A 185 3.00 7.41 -1.17
C ILE A 185 2.60 5.98 -1.52
N MET A 186 3.07 5.49 -2.66
CA MET A 186 2.97 4.08 -3.03
C MET A 186 4.36 3.51 -3.34
N LEU A 187 4.72 2.43 -2.65
CA LEU A 187 5.94 1.67 -2.86
C LEU A 187 5.55 0.25 -3.31
N TRP A 188 5.98 -0.14 -4.50
CA TRP A 188 5.68 -1.46 -5.04
C TRP A 188 6.92 -2.17 -5.54
N ASN A 189 7.30 -3.28 -4.91
CA ASN A 189 8.55 -3.98 -5.20
C ASN A 189 9.77 -3.02 -5.13
N VAL A 190 9.87 -2.28 -4.02
CA VAL A 190 10.99 -1.40 -3.72
C VAL A 190 11.88 -2.07 -2.67
N THR A 191 13.17 -2.14 -2.95
CA THR A 191 14.18 -2.67 -2.03
C THR A 191 15.05 -1.54 -1.51
N MET A 192 15.19 -1.47 -0.19
CA MET A 192 16.09 -0.53 0.48
C MET A 192 17.37 -1.27 0.88
N SER A 193 18.53 -0.65 0.67
CA SER A 193 19.80 -1.18 1.17
C SER A 193 19.85 -1.25 2.70
N ASP A 194 20.79 -2.02 3.25
CA ASP A 194 20.95 -2.11 4.71
C ASP A 194 21.10 -0.73 5.36
N LYS A 195 20.41 -0.53 6.49
CA LYS A 195 20.40 0.69 7.31
C LYS A 195 19.78 1.93 6.65
N THR A 196 19.20 1.83 5.46
CA THR A 196 18.42 2.93 4.89
C THR A 196 16.97 2.86 5.36
N VAL A 197 16.38 4.03 5.58
CA VAL A 197 15.02 4.16 6.11
C VAL A 197 14.22 5.12 5.25
N ILE A 198 12.91 4.97 5.28
CA ILE A 198 11.96 5.91 4.70
C ILE A 198 11.46 6.79 5.84
N ARG A 199 11.82 8.07 5.84
CA ARG A 199 11.39 9.03 6.86
C ARG A 199 10.16 9.75 6.36
N ILE A 200 9.06 9.64 7.10
CA ILE A 200 7.76 10.18 6.71
C ILE A 200 7.36 11.27 7.69
N SER A 201 6.95 12.42 7.15
CA SER A 201 6.41 13.54 7.92
C SER A 201 4.99 13.23 8.43
N SER A 202 4.54 13.96 9.44
CA SER A 202 3.22 13.78 10.05
C SER A 202 2.04 14.17 9.14
N GLU A 203 2.30 14.76 7.97
CA GLU A 203 1.25 15.20 7.02
C GLU A 203 0.83 14.13 6.02
N CYS A 204 1.57 13.03 5.93
CA CYS A 204 1.21 11.94 5.01
C CYS A 204 -0.14 11.34 5.39
N GLU A 205 -1.11 11.43 4.49
CA GLU A 205 -2.47 10.93 4.70
C GLU A 205 -2.59 9.46 4.29
N SER A 206 -1.80 9.00 3.33
CA SER A 206 -1.87 7.62 2.87
C SER A 206 -0.53 7.05 2.44
N MET A 207 -0.28 5.79 2.79
CA MET A 207 0.88 5.05 2.34
C MET A 207 0.49 3.62 1.97
N ILE A 208 0.94 3.15 0.82
CA ILE A 208 0.78 1.75 0.40
C ILE A 208 2.17 1.17 0.18
N VAL A 209 2.45 0.03 0.81
CA VAL A 209 3.71 -0.70 0.68
C VAL A 209 3.38 -2.13 0.30
N GLY A 210 3.67 -2.48 -0.95
CA GLY A 210 3.45 -3.82 -1.47
C GLY A 210 4.74 -4.41 -2.00
N LEU A 211 4.96 -5.69 -1.72
CA LEU A 211 6.10 -6.45 -2.21
C LEU A 211 7.49 -5.85 -1.91
N SER A 212 7.59 -5.00 -0.88
CA SER A 212 8.76 -4.15 -0.63
C SER A 212 9.43 -4.50 0.68
N GLN A 213 10.76 -4.39 0.73
CA GLN A 213 11.54 -4.53 1.97
C GLN A 213 12.12 -3.18 2.34
N CYS A 214 11.58 -2.60 3.41
CA CYS A 214 11.97 -1.28 3.87
C CYS A 214 11.71 -1.11 5.37
N VAL A 215 12.44 -0.17 5.97
CA VAL A 215 12.14 0.32 7.32
C VAL A 215 11.56 1.72 7.19
N ILE A 216 10.42 1.95 7.82
CA ILE A 216 9.70 3.22 7.79
C ILE A 216 9.79 3.84 9.17
N ASN A 217 10.28 5.07 9.21
CA ASN A 217 10.33 5.91 10.39
C ASN A 217 9.25 6.98 10.24
N TRP A 218 8.15 6.79 10.94
CA TRP A 218 7.01 7.70 10.93
C TRP A 218 7.17 8.75 12.03
N GLN A 219 7.28 10.01 11.65
CA GLN A 219 7.30 11.10 12.63
C GLN A 219 5.88 11.37 13.12
N ASN A 220 5.68 11.26 14.44
CA ASN A 220 4.40 11.56 15.09
C ASN A 220 4.60 12.73 16.10
N THR A 221 3.54 13.11 16.81
CA THR A 221 3.59 14.21 17.79
C THR A 221 4.39 13.87 19.04
N THR A 222 4.54 12.58 19.38
CA THR A 222 5.17 12.09 20.62
C THR A 222 6.60 11.58 20.41
N GLY A 223 7.08 11.49 19.17
CA GLY A 223 8.36 10.90 18.81
C GLY A 223 8.40 10.32 17.38
N MET A 224 8.99 9.13 17.26
CA MET A 224 9.20 8.43 15.99
C MET A 224 8.79 6.97 16.15
N ASP A 225 7.82 6.55 15.34
CA ASP A 225 7.43 5.15 15.25
C ASP A 225 8.25 4.46 14.15
N ILE A 226 8.62 3.21 14.40
CA ILE A 226 9.40 2.41 13.45
C ILE A 226 8.57 1.21 13.02
N LEU A 227 8.47 1.01 11.70
CA LEU A 227 7.84 -0.13 11.09
C LEU A 227 8.82 -0.82 10.15
N GLU A 228 8.97 -2.13 10.30
CA GLU A 228 9.75 -2.94 9.37
C GLU A 228 8.82 -3.70 8.42
N CYS A 229 8.85 -3.36 7.13
CA CYS A 229 8.08 -4.01 6.09
C CYS A 229 8.83 -5.20 5.47
N ALA A 230 8.10 -6.28 5.17
CA ALA A 230 8.63 -7.47 4.53
C ALA A 230 8.13 -7.63 3.07
N VAL A 231 8.97 -8.27 2.22
CA VAL A 231 8.75 -8.44 0.77
C VAL A 231 7.45 -9.16 0.41
N LYS A 232 6.83 -9.94 1.31
CA LYS A 232 5.64 -10.73 0.99
C LYS A 232 4.37 -10.18 1.62
N GLU A 233 4.42 -8.94 2.09
CA GLU A 233 3.34 -8.34 2.86
C GLU A 233 2.79 -7.11 2.11
N LEU A 234 1.51 -6.84 2.29
CA LEU A 234 0.84 -5.63 1.81
C LEU A 234 0.40 -4.81 3.02
N TYR A 235 0.97 -3.63 3.14
CA TYR A 235 0.61 -2.65 4.15
C TYR A 235 -0.10 -1.48 3.51
N LYS A 236 -1.22 -1.07 4.09
CA LYS A 236 -1.91 0.16 3.73
C LYS A 236 -2.16 0.98 4.98
N PHE A 237 -1.66 2.20 4.97
CA PHE A 237 -1.87 3.21 5.99
C PHE A 237 -2.77 4.29 5.41
N VAL A 238 -3.82 4.66 6.15
CA VAL A 238 -4.69 5.79 5.81
C VAL A 238 -4.96 6.57 7.09
N ARG A 239 -4.74 7.87 7.09
CA ARG A 239 -5.01 8.74 8.24
C ARG A 239 -6.50 8.73 8.53
N CYS A 240 -6.86 8.61 9.80
CA CYS A 240 -8.25 8.70 10.22
C CYS A 240 -8.72 10.16 10.16
N ASP A 241 -9.94 10.38 9.66
CA ASP A 241 -10.52 11.71 9.53
C ASP A 241 -10.50 12.48 10.88
N GLY A 242 -9.92 13.69 10.86
CA GLY A 242 -9.83 14.56 12.04
C GLY A 242 -8.89 14.06 13.15
N SER A 243 -8.00 13.12 12.86
CA SER A 243 -7.12 12.47 13.83
C SER A 243 -5.66 12.41 13.34
N ASP A 244 -4.73 12.32 14.29
CA ASP A 244 -3.31 12.04 14.01
C ASP A 244 -3.01 10.53 13.93
N PHE A 245 -4.01 9.69 14.17
CA PHE A 245 -3.90 8.24 14.09
C PHE A 245 -4.20 7.69 12.69
N PHE A 246 -3.69 6.51 12.43
CA PHE A 246 -3.88 5.77 11.18
C PHE A 246 -4.81 4.57 11.33
N MET A 247 -5.48 4.27 10.23
CA MET A 247 -5.93 2.94 9.89
C MET A 247 -4.78 2.19 9.22
N LEU A 248 -4.36 1.08 9.83
CA LEU A 248 -3.43 0.11 9.26
C LEU A 248 -4.21 -1.10 8.76
N ASP A 249 -4.06 -1.43 7.48
CA ASP A 249 -4.54 -2.67 6.88
C ASP A 249 -3.34 -3.51 6.46
N LEU A 250 -3.21 -4.70 7.07
CA LEU A 250 -2.20 -5.71 6.76
C LEU A 250 -2.89 -6.89 6.06
N GLY A 251 -2.55 -7.09 4.79
CA GLY A 251 -3.18 -8.08 3.91
C GLY A 251 -2.23 -9.19 3.46
N ASP A 252 -2.78 -10.38 3.22
CA ASP A 252 -2.18 -11.49 2.46
C ASP A 252 -0.74 -11.85 2.90
N SER A 253 -0.51 -11.87 4.21
CA SER A 253 0.83 -11.91 4.80
C SER A 253 1.14 -13.25 5.47
N TYR A 254 2.40 -13.69 5.42
CA TYR A 254 2.91 -14.84 6.19
C TYR A 254 4.06 -14.40 7.08
N LEU A 255 3.79 -14.30 8.38
CA LEU A 255 4.72 -13.75 9.35
C LEU A 255 5.85 -14.74 9.63
N THR A 256 7.08 -14.29 9.40
CA THR A 256 8.32 -15.02 9.72
C THR A 256 9.04 -14.47 10.94
N LYS A 257 8.51 -13.40 11.52
CA LYS A 257 8.99 -12.72 12.73
C LYS A 257 7.81 -12.11 13.46
N ARG A 258 8.01 -11.76 14.73
CA ARG A 258 7.05 -10.97 15.50
C ARG A 258 6.75 -9.66 14.78
N PHE A 259 5.47 -9.35 14.57
CA PHE A 259 5.03 -8.09 13.99
C PHE A 259 4.48 -7.18 15.09
N THR A 260 5.05 -5.99 15.25
CA THR A 260 4.60 -5.02 16.26
C THR A 260 3.95 -3.86 15.53
N ILE A 261 2.69 -3.58 15.85
CA ILE A 261 1.95 -2.50 15.21
C ILE A 261 2.43 -1.15 15.78
N PRO A 262 2.74 -0.15 14.92
CA PRO A 262 3.14 1.19 15.34
C PRO A 262 2.12 1.85 16.29
N ASP A 263 2.59 2.62 17.27
CA ASP A 263 1.71 3.22 18.29
C ASP A 263 0.74 4.29 17.72
N ASN A 264 1.02 4.81 16.53
CA ASN A 264 0.14 5.73 15.81
C ASN A 264 -1.03 5.05 15.04
N ALA A 265 -1.24 3.73 15.15
CA ALA A 265 -2.38 3.06 14.52
C ALA A 265 -3.56 2.87 15.50
N ALA A 266 -4.71 3.52 15.24
CA ALA A 266 -5.93 3.40 16.06
C ALA A 266 -6.94 2.39 15.48
N VAL A 267 -6.94 2.20 14.16
CA VAL A 267 -7.77 1.20 13.48
C VAL A 267 -6.84 0.20 12.83
N ILE A 268 -7.04 -1.09 13.10
CA ILE A 268 -6.20 -2.17 12.60
C ILE A 268 -7.09 -3.20 11.92
N CYS A 269 -6.80 -3.47 10.66
CA CYS A 269 -7.40 -4.51 9.86
C CYS A 269 -6.31 -5.55 9.55
N LEU A 270 -6.55 -6.80 9.95
CA LEU A 270 -5.71 -7.94 9.60
C LEU A 270 -6.52 -8.81 8.66
N THR A 271 -6.09 -8.98 7.42
CA THR A 271 -6.81 -9.75 6.40
C THR A 271 -5.89 -10.82 5.81
N HIS A 272 -6.27 -12.10 5.92
CA HIS A 272 -5.42 -13.22 5.45
C HIS A 272 -4.01 -13.25 6.05
N VAL A 273 -3.84 -12.76 7.28
CA VAL A 273 -2.55 -12.76 7.98
C VAL A 273 -2.31 -14.10 8.65
N ASN A 274 -1.25 -14.78 8.25
CA ASN A 274 -0.85 -16.07 8.77
C ASN A 274 0.36 -15.92 9.70
N GLY A 275 0.12 -16.04 11.00
CA GLY A 275 1.16 -16.03 12.02
C GLY A 275 1.29 -17.37 12.75
N SER A 276 2.14 -17.39 13.77
CA SER A 276 2.30 -18.53 14.67
C SER A 276 2.41 -18.04 16.12
N LYS A 277 2.56 -18.97 17.08
CA LYS A 277 2.88 -18.59 18.46
C LYS A 277 4.27 -17.95 18.60
N GLU A 278 5.20 -18.33 17.73
CA GLU A 278 6.56 -17.78 17.68
C GLU A 278 6.59 -16.40 17.01
N PHE A 279 5.66 -16.16 16.07
CA PHE A 279 5.53 -14.93 15.29
C PHE A 279 4.16 -14.28 15.49
N PRO A 280 3.86 -13.76 16.69
CA PRO A 280 2.59 -13.12 16.96
C PRO A 280 2.51 -11.71 16.37
N VAL A 281 1.28 -11.23 16.15
CA VAL A 281 0.98 -9.82 15.94
C VAL A 281 0.77 -9.16 17.30
N LEU A 282 1.52 -8.10 17.60
CA LEU A 282 1.35 -7.30 18.80
C LEU A 282 0.59 -6.01 18.47
N VAL A 283 -0.58 -5.86 19.07
CA VAL A 283 -1.45 -4.68 18.92
C VAL A 283 -1.10 -3.66 20.00
N ASN A 284 -0.87 -2.43 19.58
CA ASN A 284 -0.52 -1.30 20.45
C ASN A 284 -1.66 -0.92 21.43
N GLU A 285 -1.37 0.01 22.34
CA GLU A 285 -2.35 0.55 23.30
C GLU A 285 -3.34 1.55 22.70
N SER A 286 -2.95 2.25 21.64
CA SER A 286 -3.76 3.26 20.93
C SER A 286 -4.91 2.67 20.13
N CYS A 287 -4.87 1.36 19.84
CA CYS A 287 -5.87 0.68 19.04
C CYS A 287 -7.25 0.75 19.70
N LYS A 288 -8.20 1.33 18.96
CA LYS A 288 -9.62 1.41 19.28
C LYS A 288 -10.44 0.38 18.51
N THR A 289 -10.05 0.11 17.28
CA THR A 289 -10.75 -0.84 16.41
C THR A 289 -9.79 -1.88 15.90
N LEU A 290 -10.09 -3.16 16.16
CA LEU A 290 -9.37 -4.31 15.63
C LEU A 290 -10.34 -5.18 14.83
N ILE A 291 -10.05 -5.35 13.55
CA ILE A 291 -10.78 -6.21 12.63
C ILE A 291 -9.82 -7.33 12.20
N ILE A 292 -10.20 -8.58 12.43
CA ILE A 292 -9.41 -9.76 12.07
C ILE A 292 -10.22 -10.60 11.10
N ASP A 293 -9.72 -10.82 9.90
CA ASP A 293 -10.45 -11.50 8.83
C ASP A 293 -9.60 -12.61 8.22
N ASN A 294 -10.05 -13.85 8.33
CA ASN A 294 -9.36 -15.04 7.80
C ASN A 294 -7.88 -15.15 8.18
N CYS A 295 -7.56 -14.77 9.42
CA CYS A 295 -6.22 -14.80 9.98
C CYS A 295 -5.97 -16.04 10.84
N THR A 296 -4.69 -16.33 11.09
CA THR A 296 -4.22 -17.48 11.85
C THR A 296 -3.07 -17.12 12.78
N GLY A 297 -2.82 -17.93 13.82
CA GLY A 297 -1.74 -17.69 14.78
C GLY A 297 -2.20 -16.94 16.02
N VAL A 298 -1.36 -16.03 16.53
CA VAL A 298 -1.62 -15.31 17.78
C VAL A 298 -1.64 -13.81 17.56
N VAL A 299 -2.69 -13.16 18.02
CA VAL A 299 -2.80 -11.69 18.11
C VAL A 299 -2.82 -11.30 19.57
N VAL A 300 -1.85 -10.52 20.02
CA VAL A 300 -1.71 -10.09 21.41
C VAL A 300 -2.09 -8.63 21.52
N CYS A 301 -3.20 -8.36 22.18
CA CYS A 301 -3.69 -7.03 22.49
C CYS A 301 -3.20 -6.57 23.86
N HIS A 302 -2.89 -5.28 24.00
CA HIS A 302 -2.51 -4.75 25.31
C HIS A 302 -3.64 -4.90 26.34
N SER A 303 -4.84 -4.45 26.01
CA SER A 303 -6.00 -4.51 26.91
C SER A 303 -7.28 -4.56 26.08
N LEU A 304 -8.29 -5.29 26.54
CA LEU A 304 -9.63 -5.18 25.94
C LEU A 304 -10.23 -3.80 26.17
N LYS A 305 -9.84 -3.12 27.26
CA LYS A 305 -10.39 -1.80 27.62
C LYS A 305 -9.99 -0.69 26.64
N SER A 306 -8.92 -0.86 25.87
CA SER A 306 -8.54 0.12 24.85
C SER A 306 -9.40 -0.02 23.59
N LEU A 307 -9.95 -1.21 23.34
CA LEU A 307 -10.75 -1.54 22.16
C LEU A 307 -12.22 -1.13 22.35
N GLU A 308 -12.66 -0.21 21.51
CA GLU A 308 -14.08 0.11 21.31
C GLU A 308 -14.75 -0.95 20.43
N LEU A 309 -14.03 -1.48 19.44
CA LEU A 309 -14.51 -2.52 18.55
C LEU A 309 -13.45 -3.62 18.38
N LEU A 310 -13.86 -4.86 18.66
CA LEU A 310 -13.16 -6.06 18.23
C LEU A 310 -14.11 -6.84 17.34
N SER A 311 -13.83 -6.85 16.04
CA SER A 311 -14.53 -7.65 15.06
C SER A 311 -13.62 -8.74 14.57
N MET A 312 -14.17 -9.94 14.46
CA MET A 312 -13.44 -11.04 13.86
C MET A 312 -14.36 -11.72 12.86
N LEU A 313 -13.90 -11.83 11.62
CA LEU A 313 -14.66 -12.23 10.44
C LEU A 313 -14.01 -13.48 9.84
N ARG A 314 -14.84 -14.39 9.30
CA ARG A 314 -14.44 -15.53 8.45
C ARG A 314 -13.15 -16.24 8.90
N PHE A 315 -13.21 -17.27 9.74
CA PHE A 315 -11.99 -18.00 10.13
C PHE A 315 -11.74 -19.22 9.25
N GLY A 316 -10.58 -19.30 8.62
CA GLY A 316 -10.13 -20.49 7.89
C GLY A 316 -9.78 -21.68 8.80
N LEU A 317 -9.26 -22.74 8.19
CA LEU A 317 -8.85 -24.02 8.80
C LEU A 317 -7.64 -23.87 9.77
N ASN A 318 -7.64 -23.00 10.77
CA ASN A 318 -6.43 -22.75 11.56
C ASN A 318 -6.69 -22.14 12.95
N ASN A 319 -5.80 -22.46 13.89
CA ASN A 319 -5.84 -21.96 15.26
C ASN A 319 -5.57 -20.44 15.30
N LEU A 320 -6.60 -19.64 15.60
CA LEU A 320 -6.46 -18.23 15.95
C LEU A 320 -6.61 -18.07 17.47
N GLU A 321 -5.69 -17.36 18.10
CA GLU A 321 -5.77 -16.99 19.50
C GLU A 321 -5.59 -15.48 19.65
N VAL A 322 -6.62 -14.79 20.14
CA VAL A 322 -6.54 -13.38 20.51
C VAL A 322 -6.31 -13.31 22.02
N GLN A 323 -5.15 -12.82 22.44
CA GLN A 323 -4.74 -12.71 23.84
C GLN A 323 -4.82 -11.26 24.32
N PHE A 324 -5.08 -11.09 25.61
CA PHE A 324 -5.06 -9.79 26.29
C PHE A 324 -4.03 -9.83 27.42
N ASN A 325 -3.11 -8.86 27.47
CA ASN A 325 -2.08 -8.81 28.51
C ASN A 325 -2.69 -8.59 29.91
N ARG A 326 -3.76 -7.79 29.98
CA ARG A 326 -4.50 -7.52 31.22
C ARG A 326 -5.83 -8.28 31.22
N ARG A 327 -6.16 -8.89 32.36
CA ARG A 327 -7.50 -9.46 32.56
C ARG A 327 -8.52 -8.35 32.65
N SER A 328 -9.67 -8.55 32.02
CA SER A 328 -10.76 -7.57 32.06
C SER A 328 -12.11 -8.25 32.17
N ASN A 329 -13.04 -7.54 32.82
CA ASN A 329 -14.46 -7.79 32.64
C ASN A 329 -14.81 -7.49 31.18
N ALA A 330 -15.64 -8.33 30.58
CA ALA A 330 -16.04 -8.20 29.19
C ALA A 330 -17.45 -8.74 29.00
N THR A 331 -18.20 -8.05 28.13
CA THR A 331 -19.43 -8.57 27.54
C THR A 331 -19.14 -8.77 26.06
N LEU A 332 -19.06 -10.02 25.63
CA LEU A 332 -18.82 -10.36 24.22
C LEU A 332 -20.15 -10.71 23.57
N GLU A 333 -20.53 -9.97 22.53
CA GLU A 333 -21.61 -10.39 21.62
C GLU A 333 -21.01 -11.32 20.57
N ILE A 334 -21.56 -12.53 20.46
CA ILE A 334 -21.14 -13.57 19.51
C ILE A 334 -22.30 -13.84 18.57
N CYS A 335 -22.12 -13.56 17.28
CA CYS A 335 -23.09 -13.82 16.23
C CYS A 335 -22.65 -15.03 15.41
N TYR A 336 -23.42 -16.11 15.45
CA TYR A 336 -23.21 -17.31 14.64
C TYR A 336 -24.10 -17.23 13.40
N GLN A 337 -23.50 -17.25 12.22
CA GLN A 337 -24.24 -17.34 10.95
C GLN A 337 -24.20 -18.78 10.44
N PHE A 338 -25.35 -19.27 9.99
CA PHE A 338 -25.50 -20.62 9.47
C PHE A 338 -25.86 -20.63 7.98
N THR A 339 -25.73 -21.79 7.34
CA THR A 339 -26.27 -22.06 6.00
C THR A 339 -27.75 -21.64 5.89
N HIS A 340 -28.14 -21.02 4.77
CA HIS A 340 -29.48 -20.42 4.53
C HIS A 340 -29.76 -19.11 5.30
N ASN A 341 -28.72 -18.34 5.65
CA ASN A 341 -28.82 -17.00 6.25
C ASN A 341 -29.58 -16.92 7.59
N ARG A 342 -29.63 -18.02 8.35
CA ARG A 342 -30.08 -17.96 9.75
C ARG A 342 -28.93 -17.50 10.64
N SER A 343 -29.25 -16.73 11.68
CA SER A 343 -28.25 -16.26 12.65
C SER A 343 -28.72 -16.47 14.08
N LEU A 344 -27.78 -16.82 14.96
CA LEU A 344 -27.97 -16.91 16.42
C LEU A 344 -27.04 -15.89 17.07
N GLN A 345 -27.56 -15.04 17.96
CA GLN A 345 -26.77 -14.05 18.68
C GLN A 345 -26.80 -14.33 20.18
N LEU A 346 -25.62 -14.55 20.77
CA LEU A 346 -25.43 -14.80 22.19
C LEU A 346 -24.57 -13.71 22.80
N ALA A 347 -24.83 -13.33 24.05
CA ALA A 347 -23.96 -12.44 24.82
C ALA A 347 -23.30 -13.19 25.97
N ILE A 348 -21.99 -13.04 26.13
CA ILE A 348 -21.19 -13.69 27.16
C ILE A 348 -20.55 -12.66 28.08
N CYS A 349 -20.98 -12.66 29.34
CA CYS A 349 -20.45 -11.83 30.41
C CYS A 349 -19.39 -12.61 31.19
N THR A 350 -18.14 -12.16 31.15
CA THR A 350 -17.02 -12.73 31.92
C THR A 350 -16.33 -11.65 32.76
N LYS A 351 -15.81 -12.03 33.93
CA LYS A 351 -15.08 -11.12 34.84
C LYS A 351 -13.55 -11.19 34.70
N ASN A 352 -13.03 -12.13 33.90
CA ASN A 352 -11.59 -12.44 33.91
C ASN A 352 -11.07 -12.82 32.51
N LEU A 353 -11.58 -12.22 31.43
CA LEU A 353 -11.16 -12.57 30.07
C LEU A 353 -9.66 -12.33 29.88
N ARG A 354 -8.97 -13.33 29.34
CA ARG A 354 -7.55 -13.29 28.97
C ARG A 354 -7.29 -13.70 27.53
N ALA A 355 -8.14 -14.55 26.95
CA ALA A 355 -8.04 -14.89 25.54
C ALA A 355 -9.38 -15.32 24.94
N ILE A 356 -9.50 -15.12 23.62
CA ILE A 356 -10.51 -15.77 22.77
C ILE A 356 -9.75 -16.74 21.87
N VAL A 357 -10.14 -18.01 21.90
CA VAL A 357 -9.41 -19.09 21.21
C VAL A 357 -10.34 -19.78 20.24
N PHE A 358 -9.92 -19.83 18.97
CA PHE A 358 -10.60 -20.56 17.91
C PHE A 358 -9.80 -21.81 17.61
N LYS A 359 -10.23 -22.94 18.16
CA LYS A 359 -9.60 -24.26 17.93
C LYS A 359 -10.32 -25.07 16.84
N CYS A 360 -11.08 -24.40 15.97
CA CYS A 360 -11.93 -25.10 15.02
C CYS A 360 -11.08 -25.65 13.85
N GLU A 361 -11.09 -26.96 13.67
CA GLU A 361 -10.41 -27.61 12.54
C GLU A 361 -11.10 -27.28 11.20
N SER A 362 -12.39 -26.87 11.20
CA SER A 362 -13.13 -26.42 10.01
C SER A 362 -14.45 -25.70 10.34
N LEU A 363 -14.75 -24.59 9.65
CA LEU A 363 -16.10 -23.98 9.72
C LEU A 363 -17.17 -24.81 8.98
N ASN A 364 -16.77 -25.68 8.06
CA ASN A 364 -17.69 -26.60 7.36
C ASN A 364 -18.10 -27.81 8.22
N ILE A 365 -18.04 -27.69 9.54
CA ILE A 365 -18.51 -28.69 10.48
C ILE A 365 -20.04 -28.58 10.61
N THR A 366 -20.72 -29.70 10.46
CA THR A 366 -22.16 -29.79 10.75
C THR A 366 -22.39 -29.74 12.25
N MET A 367 -23.56 -29.25 12.68
CA MET A 367 -23.89 -29.23 14.12
C MET A 367 -23.82 -30.62 14.76
N ALA A 368 -24.12 -31.69 14.02
CA ALA A 368 -23.97 -33.05 14.51
C ALA A 368 -22.51 -33.41 14.85
N GLU A 369 -21.58 -33.10 13.96
CA GLU A 369 -20.14 -33.32 14.16
C GLU A 369 -19.60 -32.49 15.33
N MET A 370 -20.00 -31.20 15.42
CA MET A 370 -19.60 -30.33 16.54
C MET A 370 -20.09 -30.89 17.89
N MET A 371 -21.34 -31.35 17.96
CA MET A 371 -21.94 -31.87 19.19
C MET A 371 -21.28 -33.17 19.65
N ASN A 372 -20.78 -33.99 18.72
CA ASN A 372 -20.07 -35.24 18.96
C ASN A 372 -18.56 -35.06 19.18
N ASN A 373 -18.02 -33.84 19.01
CA ASN A 373 -16.59 -33.59 19.21
C ASN A 373 -16.25 -33.47 20.69
N ASP A 374 -15.63 -34.50 21.26
CA ASP A 374 -15.23 -34.57 22.66
C ASP A 374 -13.95 -33.77 23.00
N LYS A 375 -13.28 -33.17 22.01
CA LYS A 375 -12.09 -32.33 22.24
C LYS A 375 -12.43 -30.94 22.80
N CYS A 376 -13.71 -30.52 22.76
CA CYS A 376 -14.15 -29.24 23.30
C CYS A 376 -14.21 -29.29 24.83
N HIS A 377 -13.76 -28.22 25.49
CA HIS A 377 -13.88 -28.11 26.94
C HIS A 377 -15.37 -27.96 27.31
N PHE A 378 -15.75 -28.21 28.55
CA PHE A 378 -17.11 -27.94 29.02
C PHE A 378 -17.14 -26.57 29.71
N TYR A 379 -18.13 -25.75 29.37
CA TYR A 379 -18.41 -24.50 30.07
C TYR A 379 -19.75 -24.59 30.78
N ILE A 380 -19.79 -24.14 32.03
CA ILE A 380 -21.06 -23.95 32.75
C ILE A 380 -21.59 -22.57 32.34
N LEU A 381 -22.60 -22.55 31.49
CA LEU A 381 -23.31 -21.34 31.10
C LEU A 381 -24.41 -21.04 32.13
N ILE A 382 -24.32 -19.89 32.80
CA ILE A 382 -25.36 -19.45 33.75
C ILE A 382 -26.22 -18.40 33.04
N PRO A 383 -27.49 -18.68 32.72
CA PRO A 383 -28.38 -17.70 32.10
C PRO A 383 -28.53 -16.47 32.99
N THR A 384 -28.53 -15.29 32.37
CA THR A 384 -28.73 -14.02 33.07
C THR A 384 -29.79 -13.18 32.36
N THR A 385 -30.57 -12.43 33.13
CA THR A 385 -31.45 -11.39 32.60
C THR A 385 -30.69 -10.06 32.60
N SER A 386 -30.48 -9.45 31.44
CA SER A 386 -29.99 -8.07 31.34
C SER A 386 -30.89 -7.26 30.41
N HIS A 387 -31.27 -6.06 30.85
CA HIS A 387 -32.17 -5.16 30.14
C HIS A 387 -31.46 -4.18 29.19
N HIS A 388 -30.13 -4.25 29.08
CA HIS A 388 -29.31 -3.22 28.41
C HIS A 388 -28.65 -3.67 27.10
N LEU A 389 -29.04 -4.81 26.52
CA LEU A 389 -28.43 -5.32 25.30
C LEU A 389 -29.34 -5.16 24.06
N ALA A 390 -28.74 -5.20 22.87
CA ALA A 390 -29.45 -4.99 21.61
C ALA A 390 -30.65 -5.94 21.44
N ARG A 391 -31.72 -5.48 20.74
CA ARG A 391 -33.00 -6.19 20.57
C ARG A 391 -32.92 -7.58 19.92
N ASN A 392 -31.76 -7.97 19.39
CA ASN A 392 -31.58 -9.21 18.62
C ASN A 392 -30.76 -10.27 19.37
N ILE A 393 -30.35 -10.01 20.63
CA ILE A 393 -29.65 -11.00 21.44
C ILE A 393 -30.66 -12.00 22.01
N GLU A 394 -30.47 -13.26 21.67
CA GLU A 394 -31.40 -14.33 22.04
C GLU A 394 -31.17 -14.84 23.46
N SER A 395 -29.92 -14.90 23.91
CA SER A 395 -29.59 -15.37 25.25
C SER A 395 -28.31 -14.72 25.77
N ILE A 396 -28.27 -14.49 27.08
CA ILE A 396 -27.16 -13.86 27.77
C ILE A 396 -26.69 -14.81 28.86
N TYR A 397 -25.39 -15.06 28.91
CA TYR A 397 -24.77 -15.98 29.85
C TYR A 397 -23.67 -15.31 30.66
N SER A 398 -23.60 -15.63 31.95
CA SER A 398 -22.41 -15.37 32.75
C SER A 398 -21.52 -16.60 32.79
N VAL A 399 -20.21 -16.39 32.60
CA VAL A 399 -19.19 -17.43 32.66
C VAL A 399 -17.99 -16.96 33.49
N ASN A 400 -17.45 -17.85 34.33
CA ASN A 400 -16.21 -17.57 35.08
C ASN A 400 -15.02 -18.28 34.45
N ILE A 401 -14.68 -17.91 33.21
CA ILE A 401 -13.58 -18.50 32.44
C ILE A 401 -12.65 -17.42 31.91
N THR A 402 -11.35 -17.73 31.88
CA THR A 402 -10.33 -16.82 31.38
C THR A 402 -10.07 -16.94 29.88
N LYS A 403 -10.49 -18.07 29.28
CA LYS A 403 -10.35 -18.33 27.85
C LYS A 403 -11.71 -18.71 27.30
N ILE A 404 -12.20 -17.97 26.32
CA ILE A 404 -13.48 -18.23 25.66
C ILE A 404 -13.21 -18.94 24.35
N ASP A 405 -13.81 -20.11 24.19
CA ASP A 405 -13.93 -20.82 22.91
C ASP A 405 -15.38 -20.67 22.40
N PRO A 406 -15.59 -19.92 21.31
CA PRO A 406 -16.93 -19.64 20.78
C PRO A 406 -17.71 -20.89 20.34
N ILE A 407 -17.01 -21.93 19.87
CA ILE A 407 -17.64 -23.19 19.47
C ILE A 407 -18.14 -23.93 20.72
N THR A 408 -17.34 -23.90 21.79
CA THR A 408 -17.77 -24.47 23.07
C THR A 408 -19.00 -23.75 23.63
N ILE A 409 -19.04 -22.41 23.56
CA ILE A 409 -20.22 -21.62 23.97
C ILE A 409 -21.47 -22.06 23.20
N LEU A 410 -21.37 -22.20 21.87
CA LEU A 410 -22.49 -22.64 21.04
C LEU A 410 -22.94 -24.06 21.39
N LYS A 411 -21.99 -24.98 21.59
CA LYS A 411 -22.25 -26.37 21.96
C LYS A 411 -23.08 -26.45 23.25
N GLU A 412 -22.70 -25.68 24.26
CA GLU A 412 -23.40 -25.66 25.56
C GLU A 412 -24.77 -24.99 25.45
N HIS A 413 -24.90 -23.88 24.71
CA HIS A 413 -26.19 -23.25 24.46
C HIS A 413 -27.20 -24.25 23.86
N LEU A 414 -26.79 -25.04 22.87
CA LEU A 414 -27.65 -26.00 22.20
C LEU A 414 -27.93 -27.26 23.03
N ARG A 415 -27.06 -27.60 23.99
CA ARG A 415 -27.34 -28.64 24.99
C ARG A 415 -28.48 -28.20 25.92
N MET A 416 -28.47 -26.93 26.33
CA MET A 416 -29.51 -26.36 27.20
C MET A 416 -30.82 -26.10 26.45
N ASN A 417 -30.77 -25.63 25.20
CA ASN A 417 -31.95 -25.29 24.41
C ASN A 417 -32.26 -26.35 23.34
N LYS A 418 -33.13 -27.32 23.71
CA LYS A 418 -33.53 -28.43 22.83
C LYS A 418 -34.25 -27.98 21.55
N THR A 419 -34.89 -26.81 21.55
CA THR A 419 -35.61 -26.28 20.38
C THR A 419 -34.63 -25.89 19.28
N HIS A 420 -33.60 -25.10 19.62
CA HIS A 420 -32.55 -24.72 18.66
C HIS A 420 -31.72 -25.91 18.19
N ARG A 421 -31.51 -26.91 19.06
CA ARG A 421 -30.83 -28.14 18.66
C ARG A 421 -31.53 -28.83 17.48
N ARG A 422 -32.86 -28.76 17.39
CA ARG A 422 -33.61 -29.31 16.24
C ARG A 422 -33.49 -28.41 15.03
N GLU A 423 -33.62 -27.11 15.22
CA GLU A 423 -33.59 -26.10 14.16
C GLU A 423 -32.26 -26.06 13.41
N PHE A 424 -31.14 -26.09 14.13
CA PHE A 424 -29.80 -25.96 13.55
C PHE A 424 -29.13 -27.30 13.25
N ARG A 425 -29.76 -28.45 13.55
CA ARG A 425 -29.13 -29.81 13.52
C ARG A 425 -28.36 -30.13 12.25
N MET A 426 -28.87 -29.72 11.09
CA MET A 426 -28.30 -30.02 9.76
C MET A 426 -27.51 -28.85 9.16
N GLN A 427 -27.47 -27.71 9.85
CA GLN A 427 -26.85 -26.50 9.33
C GLN A 427 -25.34 -26.52 9.59
N ARG A 428 -24.60 -25.77 8.77
CA ARG A 428 -23.16 -25.52 8.97
C ARG A 428 -22.97 -24.08 9.43
N ILE A 429 -21.95 -23.85 10.25
CA ILE A 429 -21.57 -22.51 10.70
C ILE A 429 -20.73 -21.86 9.59
N VAL A 430 -21.19 -20.77 9.00
CA VAL A 430 -20.47 -20.08 7.91
C VAL A 430 -19.66 -18.89 8.41
N LYS A 431 -20.02 -18.32 9.57
CA LYS A 431 -19.38 -17.14 10.14
C LYS A 431 -19.60 -17.08 11.64
N ILE A 432 -18.63 -16.54 12.37
CA ILE A 432 -18.78 -16.15 13.78
C ILE A 432 -18.26 -14.72 13.90
N ASP A 433 -19.12 -13.77 14.26
CA ASP A 433 -18.73 -12.37 14.46
C ASP A 433 -18.69 -12.01 15.93
N PHE A 434 -17.82 -11.07 16.27
CA PHE A 434 -17.70 -10.49 17.61
C PHE A 434 -18.01 -9.01 17.56
N LYS A 435 -18.74 -8.53 18.56
CA LYS A 435 -18.94 -7.10 18.79
C LYS A 435 -18.80 -6.82 20.28
N ASN A 436 -18.08 -5.76 20.62
CA ASN A 436 -17.94 -5.30 21.99
C ASN A 436 -18.90 -4.12 22.21
N ILE A 437 -19.65 -4.12 23.31
CA ILE A 437 -20.31 -2.91 23.83
C ILE A 437 -20.24 -2.91 25.37
N THR A 438 -19.63 -1.83 25.88
CA THR A 438 -19.57 -1.29 27.25
C THR A 438 -18.88 -2.09 28.36
N LEU A 439 -17.84 -1.45 28.93
CA LEU A 439 -17.44 -1.59 30.32
C LEU A 439 -18.50 -0.88 31.18
N ASN A 440 -19.14 -1.59 32.12
CA ASN A 440 -19.79 -0.93 33.26
C ASN A 440 -18.75 -0.54 34.30
#